data_AF-A0A8D1BXT1-F1
#
_entry.id   AF-A0A8D1BXT1-F1
#
_cell.length_a   1.000
_cell.length_b   1.000
_cell.length_c   1.000
_cell.angle_alpha   90.00
_cell.angle_beta   90.00
_cell.angle_gamma   90.00
#
_symmetry.space_group_name_H-M   'P 1'
#
loop_
_entity.id
_entity.type
_entity.pdbx_description
1 polymer ?
#
loop_
_entity_poly.entity_id
_entity_poly.type
_entity_poly.pdbx_seq_one_letter_code
_entity_poly.pdbx_strand_id
1 'polypeptide(L)'
;MSRINKNVILALLTLTSSAFLLFQLYYYKHYLSAKRAVKKFIMLTSSQNVPVFLIDPLILELIDKSFEQVKNVSHGSTSECKFFCVPRDFTAFALQYHLWKNEEGWFRIAENMGFQCLKIESKDPRLDGIDSLSGTEIPLHYICKLASHAIHLVVFYERSGNYLWHGHLRLKGHTDKKFVPFRKLQFGRYPGAFDRYLFPKFTLCWTEFVDMKVHVPCETIEYIEANYGKTWKIPVKTWDWKRSPPNVRPNGVWPISEWDEVIQLY
;
A
#
# COMPACT_ATOMS: atom_id res chain seq x y z
N MET A 1 32.73 -49.57 8.10
CA MET A 1 31.87 -48.48 8.61
C MET A 1 32.74 -47.26 8.89
N SER A 2 32.59 -46.18 8.12
CA SER A 2 33.38 -44.95 8.31
C SER A 2 33.03 -44.30 9.65
N ARG A 3 33.99 -44.17 10.56
CA ARG A 3 33.81 -43.46 11.84
C ARG A 3 33.85 -41.96 11.55
N ILE A 4 32.69 -41.31 11.57
CA ILE A 4 32.60 -39.86 11.45
C ILE A 4 33.29 -39.22 12.67
N ASN A 5 34.18 -38.27 12.41
CA ASN A 5 34.94 -37.56 13.45
C ASN A 5 33.98 -36.69 14.30
N LYS A 6 33.94 -36.92 15.61
CA LYS A 6 33.10 -36.18 16.56
C LYS A 6 33.35 -34.67 16.52
N ASN A 7 34.58 -34.23 16.26
CA ASN A 7 34.92 -32.81 16.14
C ASN A 7 34.29 -32.18 14.89
N VAL A 8 34.18 -32.94 13.79
CA VAL A 8 33.52 -32.49 12.56
C VAL A 8 32.02 -32.33 12.79
N ILE A 9 31.39 -33.27 13.51
CA ILE A 9 29.97 -33.19 13.88
C ILE A 9 29.72 -31.97 14.76
N LEU A 10 30.55 -31.76 15.80
CA LEU A 10 30.40 -30.61 16.69
C LEU A 10 30.54 -29.29 15.94
N ALA A 11 31.55 -29.16 15.06
CA ALA A 11 31.74 -27.97 14.24
C ALA A 11 30.54 -27.71 13.29
N LEU A 12 29.96 -28.76 12.71
CA LEU A 12 28.77 -28.62 11.86
C LEU A 12 27.54 -28.17 12.67
N LEU A 13 27.33 -28.75 13.86
CA LEU A 13 26.23 -28.36 14.75
C LEU A 13 26.36 -26.92 15.24
N THR A 14 27.57 -26.49 15.60
CA THR A 14 27.80 -25.10 16.02
C THR A 14 27.59 -24.13 14.86
N LEU A 15 28.12 -24.43 13.66
CA LEU A 15 27.92 -23.60 12.48
C LEU A 15 26.45 -23.48 12.08
N THR A 16 25.72 -24.59 12.04
CA THR A 16 24.28 -24.61 11.71
C THR A 16 23.46 -23.86 12.76
N SER A 17 23.74 -24.05 14.06
CA SER A 17 23.08 -23.32 15.13
C SER A 17 23.36 -21.81 15.08
N SER A 18 24.62 -21.41 14.83
CA SER A 18 24.97 -19.99 14.68
C SER A 18 24.30 -19.36 13.45
N ALA A 19 24.26 -20.06 12.32
CA ALA A 19 23.56 -19.60 11.12
C ALA A 19 22.05 -19.44 11.37
N PHE A 20 21.43 -20.39 12.08
CA PHE A 20 20.02 -20.32 12.48
C PHE A 20 19.74 -19.11 13.39
N LEU A 21 20.57 -18.86 14.40
CA LEU A 21 20.42 -17.71 15.29
C LEU A 21 20.57 -16.38 14.54
N LEU A 22 21.54 -16.28 13.61
CA LEU A 22 21.69 -15.10 12.76
C LEU A 22 20.46 -14.85 11.88
N PHE A 23 19.87 -15.91 11.35
CA PHE A 23 18.62 -15.83 10.60
C PHE A 23 17.47 -15.34 11.49
N GLN A 24 17.30 -15.89 12.70
CA GLN A 24 16.28 -15.42 13.63
C GLN A 24 16.46 -13.94 14.02
N LEU A 25 17.70 -13.52 14.31
CA LEU A 25 18.02 -12.14 14.62
C LEU A 25 17.72 -11.20 13.44
N TYR A 26 18.01 -11.64 12.21
CA TYR A 26 17.68 -10.89 10.99
C TYR A 26 16.17 -10.67 10.87
N TYR A 27 15.36 -11.72 11.01
CA TYR A 27 13.89 -11.62 10.94
C TYR A 27 13.34 -10.72 12.06
N TYR A 28 13.83 -10.90 13.29
CA TYR A 28 13.40 -10.10 14.43
C TYR A 28 13.72 -8.61 14.24
N LYS A 29 14.90 -8.28 13.72
CA LYS A 29 15.29 -6.90 13.39
C LYS A 29 14.36 -6.28 12.34
N HIS A 30 14.02 -7.03 11.29
CA HIS A 30 13.11 -6.56 10.24
C HIS A 30 11.68 -6.35 10.77
N TYR A 31 11.17 -7.30 11.55
CA TYR A 31 9.88 -7.19 12.23
C TYR A 31 9.83 -5.93 13.10
N LEU A 32 10.84 -5.71 13.95
CA LEU A 32 10.91 -4.55 14.83
C LEU A 32 11.02 -3.24 14.05
N SER A 33 11.79 -3.23 12.95
CA SER A 33 11.90 -2.07 12.06
C SER A 33 10.56 -1.70 11.44
N ALA A 34 9.81 -2.68 10.92
CA ALA A 34 8.49 -2.46 10.34
C ALA A 34 7.48 -1.96 11.38
N LYS A 35 7.37 -2.66 12.51
CA LYS A 35 6.50 -2.28 13.62
C LYS A 35 6.78 -0.85 14.11
N ARG A 36 8.06 -0.49 14.27
CA ARG A 36 8.48 0.85 14.71
C ARG A 36 8.12 1.94 13.69
N ALA A 37 8.39 1.69 12.40
CA ALA A 37 8.08 2.65 11.34
C ALA A 37 6.58 2.92 11.24
N VAL A 38 5.78 1.85 11.20
CA VAL A 38 4.32 1.97 11.11
C VAL A 38 3.73 2.65 12.35
N LYS A 39 4.15 2.26 13.56
CA LYS A 39 3.66 2.89 14.80
C LYS A 39 3.97 4.38 14.84
N LYS A 40 5.21 4.77 14.50
CA LYS A 40 5.59 6.20 14.40
C LYS A 40 4.78 6.95 13.35
N PHE A 41 4.51 6.34 12.19
CA PHE A 41 3.72 6.96 11.14
C PHE A 41 2.25 7.16 11.53
N ILE A 42 1.63 6.17 12.18
CA ILE A 42 0.26 6.30 12.70
C ILE A 42 0.20 7.38 13.79
N MET A 43 1.18 7.43 14.69
CA MET A 43 1.28 8.50 15.69
C MET A 43 1.41 9.88 15.04
N LEU A 44 2.30 10.03 14.05
CA LEU A 44 2.49 11.27 13.30
C LEU A 44 1.18 11.75 12.66
N THR A 45 0.55 10.91 11.84
CA THR A 45 -0.68 11.26 11.12
C THR A 45 -1.84 11.55 12.07
N SER A 46 -1.99 10.78 13.15
CA SER A 46 -2.98 11.05 14.19
C SER A 46 -2.73 12.39 14.89
N SER A 47 -1.48 12.69 15.28
CA SER A 47 -1.14 13.96 15.97
C SER A 47 -1.35 15.20 15.09
N GLN A 48 -1.28 15.03 13.77
CA GLN A 48 -1.46 16.09 12.78
C GLN A 48 -2.87 16.11 12.20
N ASN A 49 -3.79 15.29 12.74
CA ASN A 49 -5.16 15.13 12.23
C ASN A 49 -5.21 14.85 10.71
N VAL A 50 -4.26 14.07 10.20
CA VAL A 50 -4.24 13.63 8.80
C VAL A 50 -4.96 12.29 8.71
N PRO A 51 -6.15 12.22 8.09
CA PRO A 51 -6.95 11.00 8.05
C PRO A 51 -6.38 10.05 7.00
N VAL A 52 -5.54 9.13 7.47
CA VAL A 52 -5.01 8.02 6.68
C VAL A 52 -5.78 6.74 6.94
N PHE A 53 -5.84 5.87 5.93
CA PHE A 53 -6.37 4.51 6.04
C PHE A 53 -5.42 3.51 5.41
N LEU A 54 -5.38 2.30 5.95
CA LEU A 54 -4.49 1.23 5.51
C LEU A 54 -5.06 0.57 4.24
N ILE A 55 -4.20 0.38 3.23
CA ILE A 55 -4.57 -0.18 1.92
C ILE A 55 -3.69 -1.38 1.51
N ASP A 56 -2.82 -1.84 2.41
CA ASP A 56 -1.88 -2.93 2.13
C ASP A 56 -2.62 -4.27 1.96
N PRO A 57 -2.64 -4.89 0.77
CA PRO A 57 -3.54 -6.01 0.49
C PRO A 57 -3.26 -7.24 1.36
N LEU A 58 -1.99 -7.50 1.70
CA LEU A 58 -1.61 -8.62 2.56
C LEU A 58 -2.03 -8.38 4.01
N ILE A 59 -2.02 -7.13 4.48
CA ILE A 59 -2.45 -6.81 5.85
C ILE A 59 -3.97 -6.78 5.94
N LEU A 60 -4.63 -6.21 4.92
CA LEU A 60 -6.08 -6.21 4.81
C LEU A 60 -6.65 -7.63 4.80
N GLU A 61 -6.04 -8.59 4.08
CA GLU A 61 -6.46 -10.00 4.14
C GLU A 61 -6.33 -10.60 5.55
N LEU A 62 -5.26 -10.28 6.29
CA LEU A 62 -5.09 -10.75 7.66
C LEU A 62 -6.12 -10.14 8.62
N ILE A 63 -6.46 -8.87 8.40
CA ILE A 63 -7.51 -8.16 9.15
C ILE A 63 -8.88 -8.79 8.87
N ASP A 64 -9.20 -9.08 7.61
CA ASP A 64 -10.43 -9.75 7.20
C ASP A 64 -10.63 -11.09 7.91
N LYS A 65 -9.60 -11.95 7.87
CA LYS A 65 -9.61 -13.24 8.56
C LYS A 65 -9.81 -13.09 10.06
N SER A 66 -9.26 -12.02 10.65
CA SER A 66 -9.46 -11.75 12.07
C SER A 66 -10.90 -11.33 12.39
N PHE A 67 -11.59 -10.60 11.49
CA PHE A 67 -13.02 -10.31 11.65
C PHE A 67 -13.86 -11.58 11.60
N GLU A 68 -13.56 -12.50 10.67
CA GLU A 68 -14.26 -13.78 10.55
C GLU A 68 -13.98 -14.72 11.74
N GLN A 69 -12.77 -14.70 12.30
CA GLN A 69 -12.47 -15.45 13.52
C GLN A 69 -13.21 -14.91 14.75
N VAL A 70 -13.35 -13.58 14.88
CA VAL A 70 -14.11 -12.96 15.98
C VAL A 70 -15.60 -13.32 15.89
N LYS A 71 -16.16 -13.45 14.68
CA LYS A 71 -17.55 -13.91 14.47
C LYS A 71 -17.77 -15.39 14.85
N ASN A 72 -16.72 -16.22 14.83
CA ASN A 72 -16.82 -17.68 14.99
C ASN A 72 -16.42 -18.24 16.38
N VAL A 73 -16.24 -17.38 17.40
CA VAL A 73 -16.12 -17.69 18.85
C VAL A 73 -14.87 -18.44 19.35
N SER A 74 -14.48 -18.05 20.57
CA SER A 74 -13.58 -18.65 21.58
C SER A 74 -12.11 -18.17 21.60
N HIS A 75 -11.78 -17.55 22.74
CA HIS A 75 -10.46 -17.10 23.15
C HIS A 75 -9.44 -18.23 23.09
N GLY A 76 -8.55 -18.17 22.10
CA GLY A 76 -7.30 -18.93 22.06
C GLY A 76 -6.14 -17.95 21.97
N SER A 77 -5.49 -17.68 23.10
CA SER A 77 -4.23 -16.94 23.14
C SER A 77 -3.12 -17.84 22.60
N THR A 78 -2.77 -17.69 21.33
CA THR A 78 -1.47 -18.15 20.83
C THR A 78 -0.58 -16.96 20.57
N SER A 79 0.63 -17.00 21.13
CA SER A 79 1.72 -16.07 20.92
C SER A 79 2.31 -16.22 19.50
N GLU A 80 1.45 -16.18 18.48
CA GLU A 80 1.85 -16.22 17.08
C GLU A 80 1.97 -14.80 16.55
N CYS A 81 2.98 -14.57 15.72
CA CYS A 81 3.13 -13.30 15.03
C CYS A 81 1.87 -13.03 14.18
N LYS A 82 1.19 -11.90 14.42
CA LYS A 82 -0.02 -11.51 13.70
C LYS A 82 0.27 -10.74 12.40
N PHE A 83 1.25 -9.83 12.43
CA PHE A 83 1.62 -8.97 11.30
C PHE A 83 3.14 -8.92 11.15
N PHE A 84 3.66 -8.69 9.93
CA PHE A 84 5.10 -8.58 9.65
C PHE A 84 5.95 -9.81 9.99
N CYS A 85 5.35 -11.00 9.94
CA CYS A 85 6.03 -12.27 10.26
C CYS A 85 7.08 -12.69 9.23
N VAL A 86 6.96 -12.12 8.03
CA VAL A 86 7.95 -12.18 6.97
C VAL A 86 8.50 -10.77 6.78
N PRO A 87 9.81 -10.59 6.51
CA PRO A 87 10.38 -9.29 6.19
C PRO A 87 9.63 -8.60 5.06
N ARG A 88 9.22 -7.35 5.30
CA ARG A 88 8.53 -6.51 4.32
C ARG A 88 9.24 -5.19 4.16
N ASP A 89 9.40 -4.76 2.92
CA ASP A 89 10.01 -3.46 2.60
C ASP A 89 9.02 -2.31 2.81
N PHE A 90 7.72 -2.57 2.61
CA PHE A 90 6.69 -1.53 2.57
C PHE A 90 5.44 -1.88 3.38
N THR A 91 4.79 -0.83 3.87
CA THR A 91 3.38 -0.81 4.29
C THR A 91 2.67 0.32 3.55
N ALA A 92 1.54 0.02 2.91
CA ALA A 92 0.79 0.99 2.11
C ALA A 92 -0.40 1.59 2.86
N PHE A 93 -0.49 2.92 2.84
CA PHE A 93 -1.59 3.73 3.35
C PHE A 93 -2.12 4.63 2.24
N ALA A 94 -3.33 5.13 2.43
CA ALA A 94 -3.97 6.10 1.58
C ALA A 94 -4.51 7.27 2.39
N LEU A 95 -4.72 8.39 1.71
CA LEU A 95 -5.54 9.50 2.19
C LEU A 95 -6.32 10.09 1.02
N GLN A 96 -7.33 10.88 1.36
CA GLN A 96 -8.04 11.71 0.39
C GLN A 96 -7.46 13.12 0.42
N TYR A 97 -7.05 13.63 -0.74
CA TYR A 97 -6.32 14.90 -0.85
C TYR A 97 -7.07 16.06 -0.20
N HIS A 98 -8.38 16.16 -0.40
CA HIS A 98 -9.20 17.25 0.12
C HIS A 98 -9.27 17.30 1.66
N LEU A 99 -8.93 16.20 2.35
CA LEU A 99 -8.91 16.14 3.81
C LEU A 99 -7.56 16.57 4.40
N TRP A 100 -6.53 16.74 3.57
CA TRP A 100 -5.18 17.10 4.04
C TRP A 100 -4.96 18.60 3.96
N LYS A 101 -4.84 19.25 5.13
CA LYS A 101 -4.78 20.72 5.23
C LYS A 101 -3.37 21.32 5.27
N ASN A 102 -2.39 20.63 5.85
CA ASN A 102 -1.03 21.14 6.06
C ASN A 102 0.00 20.09 5.67
N GLU A 103 0.38 20.08 4.40
CA GLU A 103 1.33 19.12 3.82
C GLU A 103 2.78 19.42 4.28
N GLU A 104 3.25 20.66 4.10
CA GLU A 104 4.63 21.05 4.42
C GLU A 104 4.98 20.87 5.90
N GLY A 105 4.06 21.29 6.79
CA GLY A 105 4.23 21.12 8.22
C GLY A 105 4.32 19.65 8.64
N TRP A 106 3.56 18.77 7.96
CA TRP A 106 3.57 17.34 8.22
C TRP A 106 4.94 16.72 7.89
N PHE A 107 5.54 17.08 6.75
CA PHE A 107 6.86 16.58 6.36
C PHE A 107 7.96 16.95 7.32
N ARG A 108 7.99 18.22 7.74
CA ARG A 108 8.98 18.68 8.72
C ARG A 108 8.91 17.88 10.02
N ILE A 109 7.70 17.54 10.47
CA ILE A 109 7.51 16.72 11.68
C ILE A 109 7.92 15.26 11.40
N ALA A 110 7.61 14.72 10.22
CA ALA A 110 8.05 13.39 9.82
C ALA A 110 9.58 13.26 9.85
N GLU A 111 10.29 14.24 9.29
CA GLU A 111 11.75 14.32 9.28
C GLU A 111 12.31 14.41 10.70
N ASN A 112 11.72 15.25 11.56
CA ASN A 112 12.08 15.33 12.98
C ASN A 112 11.84 14.01 13.74
N MET A 113 10.88 13.18 13.29
CA MET A 113 10.65 11.83 13.83
C MET A 113 11.61 10.77 13.25
N GLY A 114 12.50 11.16 12.34
CA GLY A 114 13.56 10.37 11.72
C GLY A 114 13.18 9.76 10.37
N PHE A 115 12.04 10.11 9.79
CA PHE A 115 11.69 9.66 8.45
C PHE A 115 12.50 10.41 7.40
N GLN A 116 12.94 9.70 6.38
CA GLN A 116 13.36 10.30 5.12
C GLN A 116 12.16 10.21 4.20
N CYS A 117 11.64 11.33 3.70
CA CYS A 117 10.44 11.33 2.87
C CYS A 117 10.72 11.86 1.46
N LEU A 118 10.08 11.23 0.49
CA LEU A 118 10.11 11.61 -0.91
C LEU A 118 8.68 11.92 -1.37
N LYS A 119 8.49 13.12 -1.92
CA LYS A 119 7.27 13.52 -2.63
C LYS A 119 7.37 13.12 -4.09
N ILE A 120 6.32 12.50 -4.63
CA ILE A 120 6.22 12.14 -6.04
C ILE A 120 5.02 12.86 -6.62
N GLU A 121 5.28 13.72 -7.59
CA GLU A 121 4.30 14.61 -8.22
C GLU A 121 4.24 14.35 -9.71
N SER A 122 3.08 14.64 -10.30
CA SER A 122 2.91 14.65 -11.75
C SER A 122 1.91 15.71 -12.16
N LYS A 123 1.82 15.98 -13.46
CA LYS A 123 0.82 16.89 -14.01
C LYS A 123 -0.57 16.41 -13.62
N ASP A 124 -1.42 17.35 -13.26
CA ASP A 124 -2.83 17.07 -12.99
C ASP A 124 -3.56 16.70 -14.28
N PRO A 125 -4.03 15.45 -14.43
CA PRO A 125 -4.71 15.05 -15.65
C PRO A 125 -6.10 15.69 -15.80
N ARG A 126 -6.60 16.46 -14.81
CA ARG A 126 -7.78 17.34 -14.98
C ARG A 126 -7.52 18.54 -15.87
N LEU A 127 -6.26 18.94 -15.99
CA LEU A 127 -5.85 20.16 -16.70
C LEU A 127 -5.27 19.84 -18.09
N ASP A 128 -5.24 18.57 -18.47
CA ASP A 128 -4.83 18.13 -19.80
C ASP A 128 -5.82 18.69 -20.84
N GLY A 129 -5.35 19.63 -21.67
CA GLY A 129 -6.15 20.31 -22.71
C GLY A 129 -6.50 21.77 -22.42
N ILE A 130 -6.14 22.32 -21.25
CA ILE A 130 -6.25 23.76 -20.97
C ILE A 130 -4.86 24.39 -21.15
N ASP A 131 -4.63 25.01 -22.31
CA ASP A 131 -3.32 25.54 -22.75
C ASP A 131 -2.69 26.56 -21.78
N SER A 132 -3.49 27.20 -20.91
CA SER A 132 -3.01 28.16 -19.90
C SER A 132 -2.74 27.58 -18.51
N LEU A 133 -3.19 26.34 -18.21
CA LEU A 133 -3.05 25.67 -16.91
C LEU A 133 -2.22 24.38 -16.99
N SER A 134 -1.67 24.07 -18.17
CA SER A 134 -0.69 23.00 -18.39
C SER A 134 0.57 23.30 -17.56
N GLY A 135 0.63 22.82 -16.33
CA GLY A 135 1.80 23.07 -15.48
C GLY A 135 1.66 22.76 -13.99
N THR A 136 0.44 22.72 -13.44
CA THR A 136 0.30 22.44 -12.00
C THR A 136 0.54 20.95 -11.72
N GLU A 137 1.66 20.66 -11.07
CA GLU A 137 1.95 19.34 -10.55
C GLU A 137 1.19 19.10 -9.25
N ILE A 138 0.64 17.90 -9.11
CA ILE A 138 -0.09 17.46 -7.92
C ILE A 138 0.62 16.28 -7.26
N PRO A 139 0.58 16.17 -5.92
CA PRO A 139 1.14 15.02 -5.22
C PRO A 139 0.35 13.75 -5.49
N LEU A 140 1.04 12.70 -5.94
CA LEU A 140 0.41 11.39 -6.19
C LEU A 140 0.79 10.37 -5.12
N HIS A 141 2.06 10.39 -4.71
CA HIS A 141 2.58 9.46 -3.72
C HIS A 141 3.60 10.12 -2.81
N TYR A 142 3.65 9.65 -1.58
CA TYR A 142 4.70 9.95 -0.64
C TYR A 142 5.35 8.65 -0.19
N ILE A 143 6.68 8.63 -0.18
CA ILE A 143 7.45 7.48 0.29
C ILE A 143 8.27 7.93 1.48
N CYS A 144 7.91 7.48 2.68
CA CYS A 144 8.60 7.84 3.91
C CYS A 144 9.31 6.61 4.50
N LYS A 145 10.64 6.61 4.46
CA LYS A 145 11.51 5.54 4.92
C LYS A 145 12.00 5.79 6.35
N LEU A 146 11.91 4.77 7.20
CA LEU A 146 12.55 4.74 8.51
C LEU A 146 13.37 3.46 8.66
N ALA A 147 14.69 3.61 8.78
CA ALA A 147 15.64 2.50 8.79
C ALA A 147 15.45 1.58 7.56
N SER A 148 14.97 0.36 7.77
CA SER A 148 14.82 -0.65 6.70
C SER A 148 13.40 -0.82 6.17
N HIS A 149 12.43 -0.02 6.66
CA HIS A 149 11.03 -0.12 6.26
C HIS A 149 10.52 1.22 5.73
N ALA A 150 9.68 1.18 4.70
CA ALA A 150 9.13 2.36 4.06
C ALA A 150 7.60 2.37 4.12
N ILE A 151 7.04 3.54 4.34
CA ILE A 151 5.62 3.81 4.24
C ILE A 151 5.35 4.34 2.84
N HIS A 152 4.43 3.69 2.12
CA HIS A 152 3.91 4.19 0.85
C HIS A 152 2.56 4.82 1.11
N LEU A 153 2.47 6.15 1.05
CA LEU A 153 1.24 6.88 1.20
C LEU A 153 0.73 7.31 -0.18
N VAL A 154 -0.44 6.80 -0.56
CA VAL A 154 -1.10 7.04 -1.84
C VAL A 154 -2.13 8.15 -1.68
N VAL A 155 -2.09 9.14 -2.57
CA VAL A 155 -3.05 10.24 -2.57
C VAL A 155 -4.21 9.89 -3.49
N PHE A 156 -5.40 9.87 -2.92
CA PHE A 156 -6.64 9.73 -3.68
C PHE A 156 -7.30 11.09 -3.90
N TYR A 157 -7.79 11.30 -5.11
CA TYR A 157 -8.54 12.47 -5.54
C TYR A 157 -9.97 12.06 -5.88
N GLU A 158 -10.93 12.87 -5.45
CA GLU A 158 -12.32 12.70 -5.85
C GLU A 158 -12.54 13.23 -7.27
N ARG A 159 -13.41 12.54 -8.03
CA ARG A 159 -13.74 12.87 -9.43
C ARG A 159 -15.25 12.92 -9.66
N SER A 160 -15.64 13.58 -10.76
CA SER A 160 -17.00 13.58 -11.29
C SER A 160 -17.49 12.15 -11.50
N GLY A 161 -18.61 11.77 -10.89
CA GLY A 161 -19.07 10.38 -10.85
C GLY A 161 -18.81 9.66 -9.53
N ASN A 162 -18.45 10.37 -8.45
CA ASN A 162 -18.41 9.86 -7.08
C ASN A 162 -17.38 8.73 -6.83
N TYR A 163 -16.28 8.68 -7.59
CA TYR A 163 -15.21 7.71 -7.40
C TYR A 163 -13.88 8.36 -6.97
N LEU A 164 -13.01 7.53 -6.41
CA LEU A 164 -11.65 7.92 -5.99
C LEU A 164 -10.62 7.49 -7.04
N TRP A 165 -9.76 8.42 -7.44
CA TRP A 165 -8.69 8.22 -8.40
C TRP A 165 -7.32 8.38 -7.73
N HIS A 166 -6.35 7.54 -8.11
CA HIS A 166 -4.95 7.72 -7.74
C HIS A 166 -4.05 7.71 -8.98
N GLY A 167 -2.93 8.43 -8.91
CA GLY A 167 -2.00 8.54 -10.02
C GLY A 167 -1.03 7.36 -10.17
N HIS A 168 -0.24 7.44 -11.24
CA HIS A 168 0.89 6.55 -11.52
C HIS A 168 2.16 7.07 -10.83
N LEU A 169 2.99 6.16 -10.30
CA LEU A 169 4.28 6.49 -9.72
C LEU A 169 5.32 6.58 -10.83
N ARG A 170 5.57 7.82 -11.30
CA ARG A 170 6.62 8.12 -12.26
C ARG A 170 7.74 8.91 -11.60
N LEU A 171 8.91 8.30 -11.47
CA LEU A 171 10.10 8.96 -10.94
C LEU A 171 10.64 9.98 -11.95
N LYS A 172 11.00 11.18 -11.47
CA LYS A 172 11.71 12.19 -12.25
C LYS A 172 13.18 11.76 -12.42
N GLY A 173 13.85 12.29 -13.44
CA GLY A 173 15.21 11.87 -13.81
C GLY A 173 16.26 12.04 -12.70
N HIS A 174 16.09 13.05 -11.84
CA HIS A 174 16.99 13.38 -10.74
C HIS A 174 16.67 12.64 -9.42
N THR A 175 15.60 11.85 -9.36
CA THR A 175 15.22 11.13 -8.14
C THR A 175 16.13 9.93 -7.90
N ASP A 176 16.61 9.74 -6.67
CA ASP A 176 17.39 8.56 -6.31
C ASP A 176 16.56 7.28 -6.41
N LYS A 177 16.83 6.50 -7.45
CA LYS A 177 16.17 5.21 -7.73
C LYS A 177 16.53 4.12 -6.71
N LYS A 178 17.56 4.33 -5.88
CA LYS A 178 17.99 3.40 -4.82
C LYS A 178 17.39 3.72 -3.46
N PHE A 179 16.62 4.81 -3.34
CA PHE A 179 15.99 5.23 -2.09
C PHE A 179 15.20 4.09 -1.42
N VAL A 180 14.37 3.41 -2.22
CA VAL A 180 13.61 2.20 -1.86
C VAL A 180 13.52 1.27 -3.09
N PRO A 181 13.19 -0.03 -2.92
CA PRO A 181 12.97 -0.92 -4.06
C PRO A 181 11.62 -0.63 -4.75
N PHE A 182 11.51 0.49 -5.47
CA PHE A 182 10.27 0.99 -6.10
C PHE A 182 9.51 -0.05 -6.93
N ARG A 183 10.20 -0.99 -7.57
CA ARG A 183 9.58 -2.08 -8.35
C ARG A 183 8.67 -2.99 -7.52
N LYS A 184 8.87 -3.06 -6.20
CA LYS A 184 8.04 -3.85 -5.28
C LYS A 184 6.80 -3.10 -4.77
N LEU A 185 6.65 -1.81 -5.06
CA LEU A 185 5.42 -1.08 -4.76
C LEU A 185 4.28 -1.64 -5.61
N GLN A 186 3.17 -1.95 -4.93
CA GLN A 186 1.97 -2.49 -5.56
C GLN A 186 1.15 -1.36 -6.20
N PHE A 187 0.90 -0.30 -5.43
CA PHE A 187 0.29 0.93 -5.92
C PHE A 187 1.27 1.74 -6.75
N GLY A 188 0.75 2.43 -7.77
CA GLY A 188 1.54 3.32 -8.62
C GLY A 188 2.28 2.63 -9.77
N ARG A 189 2.11 1.32 -10.00
CA ARG A 189 2.54 0.70 -11.28
C ARG A 189 1.66 1.12 -12.45
N TYR A 190 0.40 1.45 -12.17
CA TYR A 190 -0.59 1.96 -13.12
C TYR A 190 -1.43 3.03 -12.40
N PRO A 191 -1.94 4.05 -13.12
CA PRO A 191 -2.93 4.95 -12.56
C PRO A 191 -4.26 4.19 -12.36
N GLY A 192 -5.11 4.66 -11.45
CA GLY A 192 -6.52 4.26 -11.44
C GLY A 192 -7.19 4.64 -12.77
N ALA A 193 -8.20 3.87 -13.20
CA ALA A 193 -8.89 4.14 -14.46
C ALA A 193 -9.47 5.58 -14.45
N PHE A 194 -9.11 6.36 -15.46
CA PHE A 194 -9.41 7.79 -15.52
C PHE A 194 -10.85 8.07 -15.97
N ASP A 195 -11.33 7.37 -17.00
CA ASP A 195 -12.59 7.73 -17.70
C ASP A 195 -13.81 6.87 -17.34
N ARG A 196 -13.66 5.81 -16.54
CA ARG A 196 -14.77 4.98 -16.04
C ARG A 196 -14.30 4.03 -14.95
N TYR A 197 -14.23 4.55 -13.74
CA TYR A 197 -14.03 3.74 -12.55
C TYR A 197 -15.21 3.91 -11.63
N LEU A 198 -16.02 2.87 -11.50
CA LEU A 198 -16.87 2.70 -10.33
C LEU A 198 -15.98 2.13 -9.25
N PHE A 199 -15.35 3.01 -8.49
CA PHE A 199 -14.89 2.62 -7.18
C PHE A 199 -16.11 2.65 -6.27
N PRO A 200 -16.62 1.50 -5.77
CA PRO A 200 -17.68 1.54 -4.80
C PRO A 200 -17.18 2.37 -3.62
N LYS A 201 -17.94 3.39 -3.20
CA LYS A 201 -17.63 4.08 -1.96
C LYS A 201 -17.60 3.01 -0.86
N PHE A 202 -16.42 2.73 -0.33
CA PHE A 202 -16.29 1.92 0.87
C PHE A 202 -16.45 2.82 2.09
N THR A 203 -16.91 2.22 3.18
CA THR A 203 -16.88 2.91 4.47
C THR A 203 -15.56 2.63 5.17
N LEU A 204 -15.13 3.55 6.03
CA LEU A 204 -13.92 3.35 6.83
C LEU A 204 -14.30 2.84 8.21
N CYS A 205 -13.70 1.72 8.60
CA CYS A 205 -13.88 1.10 9.91
C CYS A 205 -12.59 1.20 10.72
N TRP A 206 -12.72 1.32 12.04
CA TRP A 206 -11.58 1.22 12.95
C TRP A 206 -11.18 -0.24 13.13
N THR A 207 -9.88 -0.50 13.09
CA THR A 207 -9.29 -1.79 13.47
C THR A 207 -8.00 -1.59 14.24
N GLU A 208 -7.57 -2.63 14.94
CA GLU A 208 -6.28 -2.65 15.63
C GLU A 208 -5.18 -3.20 14.74
N PHE A 209 -4.12 -2.41 14.58
CA PHE A 209 -2.95 -2.74 13.80
C PHE A 209 -1.69 -2.26 14.52
N VAL A 210 -0.75 -3.18 14.79
CA VAL A 210 0.49 -2.92 15.56
C VAL A 210 0.29 -2.16 16.87
N ASP A 211 -0.70 -2.57 17.67
CA ASP A 211 -1.08 -1.96 18.95
C ASP A 211 -1.56 -0.50 18.81
N MET A 212 -2.05 -0.14 17.62
CA MET A 212 -2.59 1.19 17.29
C MET A 212 -3.94 1.05 16.59
N LYS A 213 -4.80 2.07 16.72
CA LYS A 213 -6.03 2.15 15.92
C LYS A 213 -5.76 2.77 14.57
N VAL A 214 -6.29 2.16 13.51
CA VAL A 214 -6.19 2.66 12.14
C VAL A 214 -7.52 2.46 11.41
N HIS A 215 -7.80 3.32 10.43
CA HIS A 215 -8.90 3.10 9.51
C HIS A 215 -8.52 2.07 8.43
N VAL A 216 -9.47 1.22 8.05
CA VAL A 216 -9.41 0.32 6.89
C VAL A 216 -10.73 0.44 6.10
N PRO A 217 -10.73 0.12 4.80
CA PRO A 217 -11.98 -0.17 4.10
C PRO A 217 -12.73 -1.28 4.86
N CYS A 218 -14.00 -1.06 5.22
CA CYS A 218 -14.78 -2.06 5.97
C CYS A 218 -14.90 -3.36 5.17
N GLU A 219 -15.19 -3.25 3.87
CA GLU A 219 -15.27 -4.36 2.92
C GLU A 219 -13.87 -4.67 2.34
N THR A 220 -12.96 -5.14 3.19
CA THR A 220 -11.52 -5.28 2.84
C THR A 220 -11.26 -6.16 1.62
N ILE A 221 -11.97 -7.29 1.46
CA ILE A 221 -11.79 -8.21 0.32
C ILE A 221 -12.31 -7.60 -0.97
N GLU A 222 -13.49 -6.98 -0.93
CA GLU A 222 -14.05 -6.28 -2.10
C GLU A 222 -13.12 -5.15 -2.56
N TYR A 223 -12.55 -4.40 -1.61
CA TYR A 223 -11.52 -3.41 -1.88
C TYR A 223 -10.31 -4.02 -2.60
N ILE A 224 -9.79 -5.15 -2.10
CA ILE A 224 -8.63 -5.82 -2.71
C ILE A 224 -8.97 -6.30 -4.12
N GLU A 225 -10.09 -7.00 -4.29
CA GLU A 225 -10.49 -7.56 -5.59
C GLU A 225 -10.76 -6.47 -6.63
N ALA A 226 -11.34 -5.34 -6.23
CA ALA A 226 -11.60 -4.20 -7.12
C ALA A 226 -10.31 -3.53 -7.62
N ASN A 227 -9.21 -3.59 -6.86
CA ASN A 227 -7.93 -2.98 -7.22
C ASN A 227 -6.94 -3.98 -7.86
N TYR A 228 -6.96 -5.23 -7.42
CA TYR A 228 -5.93 -6.23 -7.74
C TYR A 228 -6.46 -7.50 -8.41
N GLY A 229 -7.79 -7.67 -8.46
CA GLY A 229 -8.45 -8.84 -9.03
C GLY A 229 -8.49 -10.03 -8.09
N LYS A 230 -9.29 -11.04 -8.43
CA LYS A 230 -9.48 -12.26 -7.61
C LYS A 230 -8.21 -13.10 -7.46
N THR A 231 -7.32 -13.02 -8.45
CA THR A 231 -6.04 -13.74 -8.48
C THR A 231 -4.87 -12.86 -8.03
N TRP A 232 -5.10 -11.83 -7.22
CA TRP A 232 -4.08 -10.87 -6.77
C TRP A 232 -2.84 -11.50 -6.11
N LYS A 233 -2.96 -12.73 -5.60
CA LYS A 233 -1.85 -13.52 -5.03
C LYS A 233 -0.90 -14.11 -6.07
N ILE A 234 -1.33 -14.21 -7.33
CA ILE A 234 -0.54 -14.77 -8.42
C ILE A 234 0.26 -13.63 -9.07
N PRO A 235 1.60 -13.68 -9.05
CA PRO A 235 2.42 -12.67 -9.71
C PRO A 235 2.13 -12.63 -11.22
N VAL A 236 1.62 -11.50 -11.71
CA VAL A 236 1.37 -11.32 -13.13
C VAL A 236 2.70 -11.11 -13.87
N LYS A 237 3.05 -12.05 -14.77
CA LYS A 237 4.32 -12.04 -15.53
C LYS A 237 4.29 -11.12 -16.75
N THR A 238 3.13 -10.93 -17.35
CA THR A 238 2.90 -10.10 -18.54
C THR A 238 1.77 -9.13 -18.23
N TRP A 239 2.07 -7.83 -18.22
CA TRP A 239 1.09 -6.80 -17.91
C TRP A 239 0.97 -5.79 -19.05
N ASP A 240 -0.22 -5.72 -19.65
CA ASP A 240 -0.64 -4.66 -20.56
C ASP A 240 -1.42 -3.62 -19.75
N TRP A 241 -0.88 -2.40 -19.62
CA TRP A 241 -1.50 -1.33 -18.85
C TRP A 241 -2.90 -0.93 -19.33
N LYS A 242 -3.26 -1.22 -20.59
CA LYS A 242 -4.59 -0.94 -21.16
C LYS A 242 -5.59 -2.08 -20.95
N ARG A 243 -5.16 -3.28 -20.57
CA ARG A 243 -6.01 -4.48 -20.59
C ARG A 243 -5.91 -5.37 -19.36
N SER A 244 -4.75 -5.36 -18.70
CA SER A 244 -4.44 -6.21 -17.56
C SER A 244 -4.94 -5.71 -16.21
N PRO A 245 -5.10 -4.39 -15.93
CA PRO A 245 -5.79 -4.00 -14.71
C PRO A 245 -7.23 -4.50 -14.78
N PRO A 246 -7.72 -5.26 -13.77
CA PRO A 246 -9.07 -5.86 -13.79
C PRO A 246 -10.18 -4.80 -13.82
N ASN A 247 -9.82 -3.56 -13.50
CA ASN A 247 -10.68 -2.39 -13.47
C ASN A 247 -10.62 -1.52 -14.73
N VAL A 248 -9.85 -1.86 -15.76
CA VAL A 248 -9.86 -1.08 -17.01
C VAL A 248 -11.08 -1.43 -17.84
N ARG A 249 -11.91 -0.43 -18.10
CA ARG A 249 -12.92 -0.44 -19.16
C ARG A 249 -12.40 0.38 -20.35
N PRO A 250 -12.55 -0.09 -21.60
CA PRO A 250 -12.18 0.71 -22.77
C PRO A 250 -13.06 1.97 -22.84
N ASN A 251 -12.43 3.11 -23.07
CA ASN A 251 -13.13 4.38 -23.28
C ASN A 251 -14.01 4.33 -24.54
N GLY A 252 -15.14 5.04 -24.52
CA GLY A 252 -16.00 5.23 -25.70
C GLY A 252 -17.11 4.20 -25.89
N VAL A 253 -17.36 3.31 -24.92
CA VAL A 253 -18.46 2.32 -25.00
C VAL A 253 -19.31 2.37 -23.74
N TRP A 254 -20.50 2.97 -23.84
CA TRP A 254 -21.50 2.98 -22.77
C TRP A 254 -21.83 1.54 -22.28
N PRO A 255 -22.15 1.33 -21.00
CA PRO A 255 -22.78 0.08 -20.57
C PRO A 255 -24.07 -0.15 -21.36
N ILE A 256 -24.38 -1.39 -21.73
CA ILE A 256 -25.56 -1.71 -22.55
C ILE A 256 -26.85 -1.16 -21.93
N SER A 257 -26.93 -1.14 -20.60
CA SER A 257 -28.06 -0.57 -19.84
C SER A 257 -28.24 0.94 -19.99
N GLU A 258 -27.21 1.67 -20.40
CA GLU A 258 -27.22 3.14 -20.56
C GLU A 258 -27.35 3.55 -22.04
N TRP A 259 -27.40 2.59 -22.98
CA TRP A 259 -27.43 2.88 -24.42
C TRP A 259 -28.66 3.68 -24.83
N ASP A 260 -29.82 3.36 -24.27
CA ASP A 260 -31.09 4.02 -24.59
C ASP A 260 -31.11 5.50 -24.15
N GLU A 261 -30.30 5.88 -23.16
CA GLU A 261 -30.23 7.27 -22.65
C GLU A 261 -29.26 8.14 -23.46
N VAL A 262 -28.21 7.53 -24.01
CA VAL A 262 -27.06 8.22 -24.61
C VAL A 262 -26.99 8.10 -26.14
N ILE A 263 -27.68 7.13 -26.73
CA ILE A 263 -27.84 6.98 -28.19
C ILE A 263 -29.19 7.57 -28.58
N GLN A 264 -29.20 8.88 -28.87
CA GLN A 264 -30.38 9.55 -29.44
C GLN A 264 -30.14 9.73 -30.95
N LEU A 265 -30.87 8.99 -31.78
CA LEU A 265 -30.92 9.22 -33.21
C LEU A 265 -32.07 10.19 -33.48
N TYR A 266 -31.75 11.45 -33.82
CA TYR A 266 -32.70 12.43 -34.33
C TYR A 266 -32.79 12.34 -35.86
#